data_AF-A0A3D1IDF8-F1
#
_entry.id   AF-A0A3D1IDF8-F1
#
_cell.length_a   1.000
_cell.length_b   1.000
_cell.length_c   1.000
_cell.angle_alpha   90.00
_cell.angle_beta   90.00
_cell.angle_gamma   90.00
#
_symmetry.space_group_name_H-M   'P 1'
#
loop_
_entity.id
_entity.type
_entity.pdbx_description
1 polymer ?
#
loop_
_entity_poly.entity_id
_entity_poly.type
_entity_poly.pdbx_seq_one_letter_code
_entity_poly.pdbx_strand_id
1 'polypeptide(L)'
;MKRRLVAAAAFFSVYFFWGSTYLATERAVREIPPMLMLAFRFLLAGIVLYVGCRVARIPSPTARQWFSGAVQGFLLVFGGNAGVTWAVQHLPTGTAALLIATEPVWLVLMLWLLGHSGR
;
A
#
# COMPACT_ATOMS: atom_id res chain seq x y z
N MET A 1 26.00 10.21 12.39
CA MET A 1 26.15 8.81 11.94
C MET A 1 24.90 7.95 12.20
N LYS A 2 24.38 7.86 13.44
CA LYS A 2 23.14 7.11 13.77
C LYS A 2 21.94 7.38 12.86
N ARG A 3 21.63 8.65 12.54
CA ARG A 3 20.52 9.01 11.62
C ARG A 3 20.67 8.45 10.21
N ARG A 4 21.90 8.39 9.67
CA ARG A 4 22.16 7.84 8.32
C ARG A 4 21.97 6.32 8.28
N LEU A 5 22.35 5.62 9.35
CA LEU A 5 22.13 4.17 9.48
C LEU A 5 20.65 3.83 9.60
N VAL A 6 19.89 4.60 10.39
CA VAL A 6 18.43 4.41 10.50
C VAL A 6 17.75 4.66 9.16
N ALA A 7 18.13 5.71 8.42
CA ALA A 7 17.61 5.96 7.08
C ALA A 7 17.93 4.83 6.11
N ALA A 8 19.18 4.35 6.08
CA ALA A 8 19.58 3.23 5.23
C ALA A 8 18.81 1.95 5.55
N ALA A 9 18.64 1.63 6.83
CA ALA A 9 17.85 0.48 7.27
C ALA A 9 16.37 0.61 6.89
N ALA A 10 15.79 1.81 7.00
CA ALA A 10 14.42 2.07 6.57
C ALA A 10 14.26 1.86 5.06
N PHE A 11 15.16 2.42 4.23
CA PHE A 11 15.14 2.22 2.78
C PHE A 11 15.31 0.75 2.41
N PHE A 12 16.27 0.06 3.02
CA PHE A 12 16.45 -1.38 2.81
C PHE A 12 15.17 -2.15 3.15
N SER A 13 14.54 -1.85 4.29
CA SER A 13 13.30 -2.52 4.71
C SER A 13 12.19 -2.29 3.69
N VAL A 14 12.00 -1.04 3.24
CA VAL A 14 11.00 -0.73 2.22
C VAL A 14 11.29 -1.52 0.94
N TYR A 15 12.51 -1.45 0.40
CA TYR A 15 12.85 -2.14 -0.86
C TYR A 15 12.73 -3.65 -0.76
N PHE A 16 13.19 -4.24 0.33
CA PHE A 16 13.14 -5.67 0.53
C PHE A 16 11.69 -6.16 0.72
N PHE A 17 10.97 -5.58 1.66
CA PHE A 17 9.59 -6.01 1.95
C PHE A 17 8.65 -5.65 0.81
N TRP A 18 8.61 -4.41 0.33
CA TRP A 18 7.75 -4.06 -0.81
C TRP A 18 8.15 -4.79 -2.10
N GLY A 19 9.44 -4.92 -2.41
CA GLY A 19 9.89 -5.67 -3.58
C GLY A 19 9.42 -7.12 -3.53
N SER A 20 9.61 -7.80 -2.40
CA SER A 20 9.18 -9.18 -2.22
C SER A 20 7.66 -9.38 -2.31
N THR A 21 6.85 -8.36 -1.99
CA THR A 21 5.39 -8.47 -2.09
C THR A 21 4.89 -8.64 -3.52
N TYR A 22 5.58 -8.10 -4.54
CA TYR A 22 5.22 -8.34 -5.94
C TYR A 22 5.38 -9.81 -6.30
N LEU A 23 6.52 -10.40 -5.94
CA LEU A 23 6.80 -11.81 -6.18
C LEU A 23 5.85 -12.72 -5.39
N ALA A 24 5.62 -12.41 -4.11
CA ALA A 24 4.69 -13.16 -3.27
C ALA A 24 3.25 -13.09 -3.81
N THR A 25 2.82 -11.92 -4.28
CA THR A 25 1.50 -11.74 -4.89
C THR A 25 1.39 -12.53 -6.18
N GLU A 26 2.36 -12.43 -7.10
CA GLU A 26 2.38 -13.20 -8.35
C GLU A 26 2.29 -14.71 -8.08
N ARG A 27 2.95 -15.20 -7.02
CA ARG A 27 2.89 -16.61 -6.63
C ARG A 27 1.53 -16.97 -6.02
N ALA A 28 1.00 -16.15 -5.12
CA ALA A 28 -0.24 -16.41 -4.41
C ALA A 28 -1.48 -16.37 -5.33
N VAL A 29 -1.50 -15.48 -6.33
CA VAL A 29 -2.64 -15.38 -7.26
C VAL A 29 -2.78 -16.56 -8.23
N ARG A 30 -1.79 -17.47 -8.25
CA ARG A 30 -1.88 -18.75 -8.99
C ARG A 30 -2.80 -19.75 -8.29
N GLU A 31 -2.92 -19.65 -6.97
CA GLU A 31 -3.70 -20.58 -6.13
C GLU A 31 -4.98 -19.92 -5.57
N ILE A 32 -4.95 -18.61 -5.35
CA ILE A 32 -6.03 -17.84 -4.71
C ILE A 32 -6.51 -16.77 -5.69
N PRO A 33 -7.83 -16.57 -5.87
CA PRO A 33 -8.34 -15.47 -6.69
C PRO A 33 -7.75 -14.11 -6.23
N PRO A 34 -7.27 -13.27 -7.15
CA PRO A 34 -6.47 -12.08 -6.84
C PRO A 34 -7.18 -11.10 -5.90
N MET A 35 -8.45 -10.82 -6.17
CA MET A 35 -9.24 -9.91 -5.35
C MET A 35 -9.54 -10.48 -3.96
N LEU A 36 -9.71 -11.80 -3.85
CA LEU A 36 -9.93 -12.47 -2.57
C LEU A 36 -8.66 -12.42 -1.71
N MET A 37 -7.50 -12.72 -2.30
CA MET A 37 -6.21 -12.59 -1.65
C MET A 37 -6.01 -11.16 -1.12
N LEU A 38 -6.32 -10.16 -1.95
CA LEU A 38 -6.19 -8.75 -1.58
C LEU A 38 -7.13 -8.37 -0.43
N ALA A 39 -8.40 -8.75 -0.52
CA ALA A 39 -9.39 -8.51 0.52
C ALA A 39 -8.96 -9.13 1.86
N PHE A 40 -8.53 -10.40 1.86
CA PHE A 40 -8.05 -11.08 3.07
C PHE A 40 -6.83 -10.39 3.67
N ARG A 41 -5.84 -10.03 2.84
CA ARG A 41 -4.61 -9.38 3.29
C ARG A 41 -4.90 -8.07 4.02
N PHE A 42 -5.73 -7.21 3.45
CA PHE A 42 -6.05 -5.91 4.03
C PHE A 42 -7.05 -6.00 5.19
N LEU A 43 -8.00 -6.93 5.13
CA LEU A 43 -8.92 -7.16 6.25
C LEU A 43 -8.17 -7.67 7.47
N LEU A 44 -7.27 -8.64 7.31
CA LEU A 44 -6.44 -9.16 8.40
C LEU A 44 -5.55 -8.07 8.99
N ALA A 45 -4.88 -7.28 8.15
CA ALA A 45 -4.07 -6.15 8.59
C ALA A 45 -4.90 -5.10 9.36
N GLY A 46 -6.11 -4.79 8.87
CA GLY A 46 -7.03 -3.87 9.53
C GLY A 46 -7.51 -4.37 10.89
N ILE A 47 -7.84 -5.67 10.99
CA ILE A 47 -8.24 -6.31 12.27
C ILE A 47 -7.09 -6.26 13.26
N VAL A 48 -5.88 -6.66 12.85
CA VAL A 48 -4.69 -6.65 13.71
C VAL A 48 -4.40 -5.24 14.21
N LEU A 49 -4.45 -4.24 13.32
CA LEU A 49 -4.24 -2.85 13.69
C LEU A 49 -5.32 -2.34 14.66
N TYR A 50 -6.58 -2.63 14.37
CA TYR A 50 -7.70 -2.23 15.21
C TYR A 50 -7.60 -2.84 16.60
N VAL A 51 -7.35 -4.15 16.70
CA VAL A 51 -7.15 -4.86 17.97
C VAL A 51 -5.96 -4.26 18.72
N GLY A 52 -4.84 -4.01 18.04
CA GLY A 52 -3.68 -3.33 18.64
C GLY A 52 -4.02 -1.96 19.23
N CYS A 53 -4.80 -1.14 18.51
CA CYS A 53 -5.29 0.14 19.02
C CYS A 53 -6.19 -0.01 20.26
N ARG A 54 -7.06 -1.03 20.29
CA ARG A 54 -7.91 -1.31 21.47
C ARG A 54 -7.09 -1.75 22.67
N VAL A 55 -6.09 -2.60 22.47
CA VAL A 55 -5.15 -3.04 23.53
C VAL A 55 -4.34 -1.86 24.06
N ALA A 56 -3.89 -0.96 23.17
CA ALA A 56 -3.21 0.28 23.53
C ALA A 56 -4.13 1.36 24.14
N ARG A 57 -5.42 1.06 24.35
CA ARG A 57 -6.44 1.98 24.90
C ARG A 57 -6.61 3.27 24.10
N ILE A 58 -6.37 3.21 22.79
CA ILE A 58 -6.65 4.33 21.89
C ILE A 58 -8.18 4.47 21.75
N PRO A 59 -8.74 5.69 21.82
CA PRO A 59 -10.17 5.92 21.62
C PRO A 59 -10.67 5.31 20.32
N SER A 60 -11.89 4.75 20.36
CA SER A 60 -12.54 4.22 19.17
C SER A 60 -12.70 5.32 18.11
N PRO A 61 -12.53 5.01 16.82
CA PRO A 61 -12.82 5.98 15.77
C PRO A 61 -14.30 6.37 15.82
N THR A 62 -14.56 7.66 15.60
CA THR A 62 -15.91 8.19 15.40
C THR A 62 -16.50 7.69 14.08
N ALA A 63 -17.83 7.78 13.90
CA ALA A 63 -18.49 7.39 12.65
C ALA A 63 -17.90 8.12 11.42
N ARG A 64 -17.54 9.41 11.58
CA ARG A 64 -16.88 10.19 10.52
C ARG A 64 -15.50 9.64 10.19
N GLN A 65 -14.71 9.27 11.19
CA GLN A 65 -13.38 8.68 10.99
C GLN A 65 -13.46 7.30 10.35
N TRP A 66 -14.45 6.49 10.72
CA TRP A 66 -14.73 5.22 10.06
C TRP A 66 -15.06 5.41 8.58
N PHE A 67 -15.93 6.37 8.26
CA PHE A 67 -16.29 6.66 6.88
C PHE A 67 -15.08 7.15 6.08
N SER A 68 -14.35 8.15 6.57
CA SER A 68 -13.14 8.65 5.90
C SER A 68 -12.08 7.56 5.73
N GLY A 69 -11.88 6.71 6.75
CA GLY A 69 -10.96 5.58 6.67
C GLY A 69 -11.41 4.51 5.68
N ALA A 70 -12.71 4.22 5.60
CA ALA A 70 -13.27 3.29 4.62
C ALA A 70 -13.10 3.81 3.19
N VAL A 71 -13.37 5.10 2.94
CA VAL A 71 -13.16 5.72 1.62
C VAL A 71 -11.68 5.69 1.23
N GLN A 72 -10.79 6.08 2.14
CA GLN A 72 -9.34 6.05 1.88
C GLN A 72 -8.83 4.63 1.64
N GLY A 73 -9.28 3.67 2.47
CA GLY A 73 -8.95 2.26 2.30
C GLY A 73 -9.44 1.70 0.97
N PHE A 74 -10.69 2.00 0.61
CA PHE A 74 -11.26 1.61 -0.68
C PHE A 74 -10.44 2.15 -1.85
N LEU A 75 -10.15 3.46 -1.87
CA LEU A 75 -9.36 4.08 -2.93
C LEU A 75 -7.94 3.51 -3.02
N LEU A 76 -7.29 3.23 -1.88
CA LEU A 76 -5.94 2.69 -1.85
C LEU A 76 -5.89 1.22 -2.32
N VAL A 77 -6.89 0.43 -1.92
CA VAL A 77 -6.98 -0.98 -2.28
C VAL A 77 -7.41 -1.14 -3.74
N PHE A 78 -8.51 -0.50 -4.17
CA PHE A 78 -9.00 -0.62 -5.54
C PHE A 78 -8.19 0.20 -6.55
N GLY A 79 -7.84 1.45 -6.21
CA GLY A 79 -7.14 2.34 -7.13
C GLY A 79 -5.66 2.00 -7.29
N GLY A 80 -4.99 1.54 -6.23
CA GLY A 80 -3.57 1.19 -6.28
C GLY A 80 -3.34 -0.31 -6.35
N ASN A 81 -3.65 -1.03 -5.26
CA ASN A 81 -3.20 -2.41 -5.10
C ASN A 81 -3.91 -3.41 -6.02
N ALA A 82 -5.19 -3.21 -6.34
CA ALA A 82 -5.93 -4.08 -7.25
C ALA A 82 -5.39 -3.97 -8.67
N GLY A 83 -5.03 -2.77 -9.12
CA GLY A 83 -4.37 -2.53 -10.41
C GLY A 83 -3.03 -3.27 -10.50
N VAL A 84 -2.20 -3.20 -9.45
CA VAL A 84 -0.94 -3.97 -9.36
C VAL A 84 -1.20 -5.48 -9.41
N THR A 85 -2.14 -5.96 -8.59
CA THR A 85 -2.47 -7.39 -8.49
C THR A 85 -2.97 -7.94 -9.82
N TRP A 86 -3.72 -7.14 -10.58
CA TRP A 86 -4.16 -7.47 -11.93
C TRP A 86 -3.00 -7.41 -12.94
N ALA A 87 -2.15 -6.38 -12.85
CA ALA A 87 -1.02 -6.21 -13.77
C ALA A 87 -0.01 -7.37 -13.68
N VAL A 88 0.31 -7.85 -12.47
CA VAL A 88 1.24 -8.98 -12.28
C VAL A 88 0.73 -10.32 -12.81
N GLN A 89 -0.56 -10.43 -13.16
CA GLN A 89 -1.09 -11.59 -13.87
C GLN A 89 -0.76 -11.58 -15.37
N HIS A 90 -0.48 -10.40 -15.92
CA HIS A 90 -0.28 -10.19 -17.36
C HIS A 90 1.15 -9.77 -17.71
N LEU A 91 1.91 -9.29 -16.74
CA LEU A 91 3.26 -8.74 -16.92
C LEU A 91 4.23 -9.39 -15.93
N PRO A 92 5.52 -9.54 -16.30
CA PRO A 92 6.55 -9.93 -15.35
C PRO A 92 6.60 -8.96 -14.16
N THR A 93 6.82 -9.49 -12.96
CA THR A 93 6.87 -8.70 -11.71
C THR A 93 7.90 -7.57 -11.75
N GLY A 94 9.02 -7.76 -12.45
CA GLY A 94 10.01 -6.69 -12.68
C GLY A 94 9.44 -5.51 -13.47
N THR A 95 8.67 -5.78 -14.53
CA THR A 95 8.01 -4.73 -15.33
C THR A 95 6.94 -4.00 -14.52
N ALA A 96 6.13 -4.74 -13.77
CA ALA A 96 5.13 -4.14 -12.88
C ALA A 96 5.77 -3.23 -11.82
N ALA A 97 6.89 -3.66 -11.22
CA ALA A 97 7.64 -2.86 -10.25
C ALA A 97 8.24 -1.58 -10.88
N LEU A 98 8.75 -1.66 -12.11
CA LEU A 98 9.25 -0.49 -12.84
C LEU A 98 8.16 0.54 -13.12
N LEU A 99 6.96 0.09 -13.48
CA LEU A 99 5.80 0.97 -13.68
C LEU A 99 5.40 1.65 -12.36
N ILE A 100 5.33 0.90 -11.26
CA ILE A 100 5.00 1.47 -9.94
C ILE A 100 6.09 2.43 -9.45
N ALA A 101 7.36 2.22 -9.80
CA ALA A 101 8.43 3.16 -9.47
C ALA A 101 8.21 4.58 -10.05
N THR A 102 7.26 4.75 -10.97
CA THR A 102 6.84 6.07 -11.47
C THR A 102 5.85 6.82 -10.56
N GLU A 103 5.34 6.19 -9.48
CA GLU A 103 4.44 6.83 -8.50
C GLU A 103 4.87 8.23 -8.06
N PRO A 104 6.15 8.52 -7.74
CA PRO A 104 6.58 9.87 -7.36
C PRO A 104 6.33 10.91 -8.45
N VAL A 105 6.44 10.53 -9.73
CA VAL A 105 6.18 11.42 -10.88
C VAL A 105 4.71 11.78 -10.92
N TRP A 106 3.81 10.80 -10.79
CA TRP A 106 2.38 11.04 -10.72
C TRP A 106 1.99 11.91 -9.52
N LEU A 107 2.62 11.68 -8.37
CA LEU A 107 2.38 12.45 -7.16
C LEU A 107 2.76 13.94 -7.35
N VAL A 108 3.93 14.21 -7.94
CA VAL A 108 4.36 15.58 -8.28
C VAL A 108 3.44 16.23 -9.31
N LEU A 109 3.07 15.49 -10.36
CA LEU A 109 2.13 15.98 -11.38
C LEU A 109 0.76 16.33 -10.80
N MET A 110 0.23 15.49 -9.92
CA MET A 110 -1.04 15.75 -9.23
C MET A 110 -0.96 16.98 -8.33
N LEU A 111 0.12 17.11 -7.54
CA LEU A 111 0.33 18.30 -6.71
C LEU A 111 0.39 19.57 -7.57
N TRP A 112 1.05 19.50 -8.73
CA TRP A 112 1.14 20.61 -9.66
C TRP A 112 -0.23 20.98 -10.25
N LEU A 113 -0.99 19.99 -10.74
CA LEU A 113 -2.33 20.17 -11.31
C LEU A 113 -3.36 20.67 -10.30
N LEU A 114 -3.26 20.23 -9.04
CA LEU A 114 -4.14 20.65 -7.94
C LEU A 114 -3.75 22.01 -7.34
N GLY A 115 -2.84 22.75 -7.99
CA GLY A 115 -2.47 24.10 -7.58
C GLY A 115 -1.70 24.17 -6.26
N HIS A 116 -1.13 23.07 -5.78
CA HIS A 116 -0.28 23.05 -4.57
C HIS A 116 1.16 23.54 -4.84
N SER A 117 1.42 24.02 -6.06
CA SER A 117 2.69 24.63 -6.46
C SER A 117 2.86 26.02 -5.83
N GLY A 118 3.36 26.09 -4.60
CA GLY A 118 4.02 27.29 -4.06
C GLY A 118 3.29 28.06 -2.94
N ARG A 119 3.01 27.40 -1.82
CA ARG A 119 2.99 28.06 -0.51
C ARG A 119 3.99 27.38 0.43
#